data_AF-A0A4Q5PGP7-F1
#
_entry.id   AF-A0A4Q5PGP7-F1
#
_cell.length_a   1.000
_cell.length_b   1.000
_cell.length_c   1.000
_cell.angle_alpha   90.00
_cell.angle_beta   90.00
_cell.angle_gamma   90.00
#
_symmetry.space_group_name_H-M   'P 1'
#
loop_
_entity.id
_entity.type
_entity.pdbx_description
1 polymer ?
#
loop_
_entity_poly.entity_id
_entity_poly.type
_entity_poly.pdbx_seq_one_letter_code
_entity_poly.pdbx_strand_id
1 'polypeptide(L)'
;IYCYSEKEKDKAVKKLKTGVEITRFKGLGEISPNEFGQFIGKDMRLIPISVNEMQEVPKLLTFYMGKNTPDRKKYIMDNLV
;
A
#
# COMPACT_ATOMS: atom_id res chain seq x y z
N ILE A 1 -10.26 15.73 1.88
CA ILE A 1 -10.45 14.65 0.87
C ILE A 1 -9.29 13.68 1.05
N TYR A 2 -9.54 12.41 1.30
CA TYR A 2 -8.49 11.38 1.41
C TYR A 2 -8.16 10.78 0.05
N CYS A 3 -6.87 10.62 -0.22
CA CYS A 3 -6.35 10.12 -1.49
C CYS A 3 -5.38 8.96 -1.23
N TYR A 4 -5.51 7.87 -1.98
CA TYR A 4 -4.71 6.64 -1.84
C TYR A 4 -3.75 6.43 -3.01
N SER A 5 -3.73 7.35 -3.97
CA SER A 5 -2.78 7.37 -5.08
C SER A 5 -2.51 8.81 -5.52
N GLU A 6 -1.39 9.01 -6.22
CA GLU A 6 -1.04 10.29 -6.85
C GLU A 6 -2.14 10.77 -7.81
N LYS A 7 -2.74 9.85 -8.56
CA LYS A 7 -3.84 10.16 -9.48
C LYS A 7 -5.08 10.70 -8.75
N GLU A 8 -5.40 10.16 -7.57
CA GLU A 8 -6.51 10.68 -6.75
C GLU A 8 -6.19 12.06 -6.18
N LYS A 9 -4.96 12.25 -5.69
CA LYS A 9 -4.46 13.53 -5.18
C LYS A 9 -4.57 14.63 -6.24
N ASP A 10 -4.07 14.37 -7.45
CA ASP A 10 -4.09 15.36 -8.53
C ASP A 10 -5.52 15.78 -8.93
N LYS A 11 -6.45 14.82 -8.93
CA LYS A 11 -7.88 15.12 -9.15
C LYS A 11 -8.47 15.96 -8.00
N ALA A 12 -8.13 15.64 -6.75
CA ALA A 12 -8.61 16.36 -5.59
C ALA A 12 -8.10 17.82 -5.55
N VAL A 13 -6.81 18.02 -5.84
CA VAL A 13 -6.21 19.37 -5.92
C VAL A 13 -6.89 20.21 -7.00
N LYS A 14 -7.08 19.64 -8.21
CA LYS A 14 -7.80 20.33 -9.29
C LYS A 14 -9.24 20.69 -8.91
N LYS A 15 -9.92 19.84 -8.14
CA LYS A 15 -11.29 20.08 -7.66
C LYS A 15 -11.36 21.19 -6.61
N LEU A 16 -10.40 21.24 -5.68
CA LEU A 16 -10.37 22.19 -4.57
C LEU A 16 -9.80 23.57 -4.96
N LYS A 17 -9.12 23.67 -6.10
CA LYS A 17 -8.57 24.91 -6.70
C LYS A 17 -7.41 25.51 -5.90
N THR A 18 -7.66 26.52 -5.07
CA THR A 18 -6.60 27.35 -4.45
C THR A 18 -6.59 27.22 -2.93
N GLY A 19 -5.40 27.29 -2.33
CA GLY A 19 -5.23 27.22 -0.86
C GLY A 19 -5.31 25.81 -0.29
N VAL A 20 -4.99 24.78 -1.09
CA VAL A 20 -5.04 23.39 -0.64
C VAL A 20 -3.81 23.06 0.21
N GLU A 21 -4.03 22.75 1.48
CA GLU A 21 -3.03 22.15 2.35
C GLU A 21 -3.07 20.62 2.21
N ILE A 22 -1.89 20.01 2.05
CA ILE A 22 -1.75 18.57 1.81
C ILE A 22 -0.89 17.97 2.91
N THR A 23 -1.46 17.05 3.66
CA THR A 23 -0.76 16.25 4.67
C THR A 23 -0.57 14.83 4.15
N ARG A 24 0.67 14.33 4.14
CA ARG A 24 1.00 12.95 3.78
C ARG A 24 1.25 12.13 5.03
N PHE A 25 0.32 11.23 5.34
CA PHE A 25 0.50 10.23 6.38
C PHE A 25 1.53 9.18 5.93
N LYS A 26 2.58 8.94 6.71
CA LYS A 26 3.59 7.88 6.45
C LYS A 26 3.26 6.59 7.19
N GLY A 27 2.48 6.69 8.27
CA GLY A 27 1.96 5.53 8.99
C GLY A 27 0.61 5.79 9.64
N LEU A 28 -0.05 4.72 10.10
CA LEU A 28 -1.37 4.81 10.74
C LEU A 28 -1.33 5.55 12.08
N GLY A 29 -0.18 5.59 12.76
CA GLY A 29 -0.03 6.29 14.05
C GLY A 29 -0.04 7.82 13.96
N GLU A 30 -0.01 8.38 12.75
CA GLU A 30 -0.16 9.83 12.52
C GLU A 30 -1.64 10.27 12.46
N ILE A 31 -2.58 9.33 12.50
CA ILE A 31 -4.03 9.58 12.47
C ILE A 31 -4.60 9.37 13.88
N SER A 32 -5.43 10.30 14.33
CA SER A 32 -6.08 10.17 15.64
C SER A 32 -7.04 8.96 15.66
N PRO A 33 -7.23 8.26 16.80
CA PRO A 33 -8.13 7.10 16.84
C PRO A 33 -9.57 7.38 16.38
N ASN A 34 -10.11 8.56 16.73
CA ASN A 34 -11.46 8.97 16.35
C ASN A 34 -11.61 9.16 14.83
N GLU A 35 -10.56 9.69 14.18
CA GLU A 35 -10.52 9.89 12.74
C GLU A 35 -10.25 8.56 12.01
N PHE A 36 -9.33 7.75 12.52
CA PHE A 36 -9.01 6.45 11.95
C PHE A 36 -10.23 5.50 11.95
N GLY A 37 -11.03 5.54 13.02
CA GLY A 37 -12.26 4.76 13.12
C GLY A 37 -13.25 5.00 11.97
N GLN A 38 -13.25 6.19 11.37
CA GLN A 38 -14.14 6.51 10.23
C GLN A 38 -13.78 5.73 8.96
N PHE A 39 -12.55 5.23 8.84
CA PHE A 39 -12.12 4.40 7.71
C PHE A 39 -12.49 2.93 7.90
N ILE A 40 -12.88 2.53 9.10
CA ILE A 40 -13.23 1.15 9.44
C ILE A 40 -14.75 1.02 9.38
N GLY A 41 -15.25 0.49 8.27
CA GLY A 41 -16.68 0.28 8.08
C GLY A 41 -16.98 -0.45 6.78
N LYS A 42 -18.25 -0.37 6.36
CA LYS A 42 -18.72 -1.03 5.13
C LYS A 42 -18.06 -0.50 3.87
N ASP A 43 -17.67 0.78 3.89
CA ASP A 43 -17.02 1.47 2.76
C ASP A 43 -15.48 1.41 2.82
N MET A 44 -14.92 0.57 3.69
CA MET A 44 -13.49 0.38 3.79
C MET A 44 -12.93 -0.21 2.49
N ARG A 45 -11.78 0.30 2.06
CA ARG A 45 -11.08 -0.18 0.86
C ARG A 45 -10.33 -1.47 1.16
N LEU A 46 -11.04 -2.60 1.07
CA LEU A 46 -10.46 -3.93 1.24
C LEU A 46 -9.97 -4.48 -0.09
N ILE A 47 -8.79 -5.10 -0.08
CA ILE A 47 -8.29 -5.90 -1.21
C ILE A 47 -8.44 -7.37 -0.80
N PRO A 48 -9.41 -8.11 -1.36
CA PRO A 48 -9.54 -9.53 -1.07
C PRO A 48 -8.34 -10.28 -1.65
N ILE A 49 -7.70 -11.11 -0.83
CA ILE A 49 -6.58 -11.95 -1.25
C ILE A 49 -7.10 -13.36 -1.50
N SER A 50 -6.84 -13.89 -2.69
CA SER A 50 -7.13 -15.27 -3.06
C SER A 50 -5.85 -15.95 -3.54
N VAL A 51 -5.71 -17.24 -3.23
CA VAL A 51 -4.54 -18.04 -3.63
C VAL A 51 -4.99 -19.06 -4.64
N ASN A 52 -4.57 -18.88 -5.89
CA ASN A 52 -4.95 -19.78 -6.98
C ASN A 52 -4.14 -21.09 -6.97
N GLU A 53 -2.86 -21.03 -6.58
CA GLU A 53 -1.95 -22.18 -6.61
C GLU A 53 -1.27 -22.38 -5.23
N MET A 54 -1.95 -23.10 -4.34
CA MET A 54 -1.46 -23.35 -2.98
C MET A 54 -0.09 -24.04 -2.93
N GLN A 55 0.22 -24.87 -3.93
CA GLN A 55 1.50 -25.59 -4.03
C GLN A 55 2.72 -24.67 -4.25
N GLU A 56 2.53 -23.49 -4.83
CA GLU A 56 3.62 -22.54 -5.11
C GLU A 56 3.88 -21.60 -3.93
N VAL A 57 2.94 -21.49 -2.98
CA VAL A 57 3.07 -20.61 -1.80
C VAL A 57 4.33 -20.89 -0.99
N PRO A 58 4.68 -22.14 -0.61
CA PRO A 58 5.88 -22.39 0.18
C PRO A 58 7.16 -21.96 -0.53
N LYS A 59 7.24 -22.14 -1.86
CA LYS A 59 8.40 -21.73 -2.65
C LYS A 59 8.52 -20.22 -2.68
N LEU A 60 7.40 -19.52 -2.92
CA LEU A 60 7.37 -18.06 -2.99
C LEU A 60 7.73 -17.42 -1.65
N LEU A 61 7.18 -17.94 -0.55
CA LEU A 61 7.53 -17.51 0.81
C LEU A 61 9.00 -17.79 1.14
N THR A 62 9.51 -18.96 0.77
CA THR A 62 10.93 -19.28 0.97
C THR A 62 11.84 -18.33 0.20
N PHE A 63 11.48 -18.00 -1.04
CA PHE A 63 12.24 -17.07 -1.86
C PHE A 63 12.24 -15.65 -1.25
N TYR A 64 11.07 -15.07 -0.95
CA TYR A 64 11.00 -13.68 -0.48
C TYR A 64 11.33 -13.50 1.00
N MET A 65 10.91 -14.44 1.87
CA MET A 65 11.03 -14.33 3.33
C MET A 65 12.06 -15.27 3.96
N GLY A 66 12.68 -16.16 3.18
CA GLY A 66 13.70 -17.09 3.66
C GLY A 66 15.08 -16.46 3.85
N LYS A 67 16.11 -17.31 3.85
CA LYS A 67 17.51 -16.87 3.99
C LYS A 67 17.92 -15.93 2.86
N ASN A 68 18.90 -15.08 3.12
CA ASN A 68 19.44 -14.21 2.10
C ASN A 68 20.33 -14.98 1.12
N THR A 69 19.80 -15.28 -0.07
CA THR A 69 20.52 -16.00 -1.12
C THR A 69 21.06 -15.04 -2.18
N PRO A 70 22.15 -15.40 -2.88
CA PRO A 70 22.65 -14.64 -4.03
C PRO A 70 21.58 -14.47 -5.13
N ASP A 71 20.77 -15.51 -5.38
CA ASP A 71 19.70 -15.47 -6.36
C ASP A 71 18.63 -14.44 -6.02
N ARG A 72 18.22 -14.38 -4.74
CA ARG A 72 17.29 -13.36 -4.27
C ARG A 72 17.87 -11.96 -4.44
N LYS A 73 19.14 -11.78 -4.07
CA LYS A 73 19.83 -10.48 -4.22
C LYS A 73 19.87 -10.05 -5.69
N LYS A 74 20.26 -10.95 -6.60
CA LYS A 74 20.31 -10.68 -8.04
C LYS A 74 18.92 -10.33 -8.57
N TYR A 75 17.92 -11.13 -8.25
CA TYR A 75 16.53 -10.87 -8.63
C TYR A 75 16.04 -9.50 -8.17
N ILE A 76 16.30 -9.13 -6.91
CA ILE A 76 15.93 -7.81 -6.40
C ILE A 76 16.66 -6.71 -7.18
N MET A 77 17.98 -6.82 -7.38
CA MET A 77 18.74 -5.81 -8.13
C MET A 77 18.21 -5.62 -9.56
N ASP A 78 17.77 -6.70 -10.21
CA ASP A 78 17.26 -6.65 -11.58
C ASP A 78 15.83 -6.08 -11.67
N ASN A 79 15.06 -6.10 -10.58
CA ASN A 79 13.63 -5.73 -10.57
C ASN A 79 13.28 -4.51 -9.70
N LEU A 80 14.21 -4.03 -8.86
CA LEU A 80 14.02 -2.82 -8.06
C LEU A 80 14.45 -1.60 -8.90
N VAL A 81 13.47 -0.92 -9.49
CA VAL A 81 13.63 0.34 -10.24
C VAL A 81 13.58 1.53 -9.29
#